data_AF-A0A180FF43-F1
#
_entry.id   AF-A0A180FF43-F1
#
_cell.length_a   1.000
_cell.length_b   1.000
_cell.length_c   1.000
_cell.angle_alpha   90.00
_cell.angle_beta   90.00
_cell.angle_gamma   90.00
#
_symmetry.space_group_name_H-M   'P 1'
#
loop_
_entity.id
_entity.type
_entity.pdbx_description
1 polymer ?
#
loop_
_entity_poly.entity_id
_entity_poly.type
_entity_poly.pdbx_seq_one_letter_code
_entity_poly.pdbx_strand_id
1 'polypeptide(L)'
;MTDFVLDMRYNGGGLLNCARLLASMLTPSDAFGKVFTRMVFNDKNRWQDHTTSFFNAASMSSYNLNLSRLYVLTGTSTASSSEAVINGLIPYIGRENMTLIGERTIGKTVGSNTFGENNDYGWLLHPITLRISNADEQSDYTKGFAPDIEMEELIPGQILHPFGDPQELLLSCALQEITGQTALRSAESAPAPSLLPPLRLVGLSIENK
;
A
#
# COMPACT_ATOMS: atom_id res chain seq x y z
N MET A 1 2.38 22.72 1.61
CA MET A 1 2.42 21.72 0.52
C MET A 1 1.02 21.18 0.37
N THR A 2 0.44 21.20 -0.83
CA THR A 2 -0.96 20.79 -1.08
C THR A 2 -1.08 19.32 -1.51
N ASP A 3 -0.01 18.81 -2.12
CA ASP A 3 0.02 17.53 -2.82
C ASP A 3 1.24 16.73 -2.39
N PHE A 4 1.08 15.42 -2.30
CA PHE A 4 2.17 14.49 -2.03
C PHE A 4 1.96 13.21 -2.83
N VAL A 5 3.05 12.69 -3.40
CA VAL A 5 3.08 11.38 -4.08
C VAL A 5 3.82 10.40 -3.18
N LEU A 6 3.11 9.39 -2.69
CA LEU A 6 3.64 8.31 -1.87
C LEU A 6 3.80 7.05 -2.74
N ASP A 7 5.04 6.67 -3.04
CA ASP A 7 5.31 5.45 -3.80
C ASP A 7 5.40 4.23 -2.89
N MET A 8 4.45 3.30 -3.04
CA MET A 8 4.35 2.05 -2.30
C MET A 8 4.30 0.84 -3.23
N ARG A 9 4.60 0.99 -4.53
CA ARG A 9 4.27 0.00 -5.56
C ARG A 9 4.93 -1.37 -5.34
N TYR A 10 6.10 -1.37 -4.70
CA TYR A 10 6.86 -2.58 -4.35
C TYR A 10 6.91 -2.86 -2.85
N ASN A 11 6.08 -2.21 -2.03
CA ASN A 11 6.12 -2.31 -0.58
C ASN A 11 5.10 -3.34 -0.03
N GLY A 12 5.59 -4.55 0.27
CA GLY A 12 4.80 -5.64 0.87
C GLY A 12 4.40 -5.45 2.35
N GLY A 13 4.75 -4.32 2.95
CA GLY A 13 4.38 -3.93 4.31
C GLY A 13 5.56 -3.97 5.27
N GLY A 14 5.33 -4.51 6.47
CA GLY A 14 6.33 -4.50 7.55
C GLY A 14 5.70 -4.13 8.88
N LEU A 15 6.41 -3.35 9.69
CA LEU A 15 5.97 -2.98 11.04
C LEU A 15 4.83 -1.95 10.99
N LEU A 16 3.71 -2.26 11.66
CA LEU A 16 2.58 -1.33 11.84
C LEU A 16 2.99 -0.02 12.52
N ASN A 17 4.01 -0.04 13.39
CA ASN A 17 4.47 1.17 14.05
C ASN A 17 5.18 2.14 13.08
N CYS A 18 5.88 1.61 12.06
CA CYS A 18 6.44 2.44 10.99
C CYS A 18 5.33 3.02 10.12
N ALA A 19 4.31 2.21 9.78
CA ALA A 19 3.12 2.70 9.08
C ALA A 19 2.41 3.80 9.88
N ARG A 20 2.27 3.66 11.21
CA ARG A 20 1.70 4.67 12.10
C ARG A 20 2.50 5.97 12.08
N LEU A 21 3.83 5.88 12.12
CA LEU A 21 4.71 7.05 12.04
C LEU A 21 4.54 7.78 10.70
N LEU A 22 4.64 7.05 9.59
CA LEU A 22 4.44 7.60 8.25
C LEU A 22 3.06 8.25 8.13
N ALA A 23 1.99 7.54 8.50
CA ALA A 23 0.64 8.05 8.41
C ALA A 23 0.43 9.31 9.31
N SER A 24 1.10 9.39 10.47
CA SER A 24 1.08 10.59 11.31
C SER A 24 1.77 11.80 10.67
N MET A 25 2.77 11.58 9.82
CA MET A 25 3.39 12.66 9.03
C MET A 25 2.50 13.13 7.89
N LEU A 26 1.62 12.27 7.37
CA LEU A 26 0.77 12.55 6.20
C LEU A 26 -0.61 13.10 6.56
N THR A 27 -1.17 12.70 7.70
CA THR A 27 -2.55 13.00 8.09
C THR A 27 -2.83 14.51 8.28
N PRO A 28 -4.07 14.99 8.09
CA PRO A 28 -4.46 16.32 8.54
C PRO A 28 -4.12 16.53 10.02
N SER A 29 -3.64 17.72 10.36
CA SER A 29 -3.14 18.04 11.72
C SER A 29 -4.21 17.92 12.81
N ASP A 30 -5.49 18.05 12.46
CA ASP A 30 -6.60 17.83 13.40
C ASP A 30 -6.85 16.35 13.70
N ALA A 31 -6.22 15.42 12.96
CA ALA A 31 -6.31 13.98 13.20
C ALA A 31 -5.30 13.45 14.23
N PHE A 32 -4.38 14.29 14.73
CA PHE A 32 -3.45 13.85 15.78
C PHE A 32 -4.15 13.28 17.00
N GLY A 33 -3.66 12.15 17.51
CA GLY A 33 -4.27 11.43 18.63
C GLY A 33 -5.57 10.69 18.30
N LYS A 34 -6.18 10.90 17.12
CA LYS A 34 -7.30 10.08 16.64
C LYS A 34 -6.84 8.69 16.23
N VAL A 35 -7.78 7.77 16.11
CA VAL A 35 -7.51 6.35 15.84
C VAL A 35 -6.90 6.16 14.45
N PHE A 36 -5.74 5.53 14.37
CA PHE A 36 -5.15 5.10 13.11
C PHE A 36 -5.65 3.70 12.73
N THR A 37 -5.46 2.72 13.63
CA THR A 37 -5.91 1.34 13.40
C THR A 37 -6.46 0.70 14.66
N ARG A 38 -7.43 -0.20 14.48
CA ARG A 38 -7.90 -1.15 15.49
C ARG A 38 -7.38 -2.53 15.15
N MET A 39 -6.85 -3.21 16.15
CA MET A 39 -6.35 -4.58 16.06
C MET A 39 -7.28 -5.49 16.83
N VAL A 40 -7.92 -6.40 16.11
CA VAL A 40 -8.94 -7.31 16.64
C VAL A 40 -8.44 -8.74 16.50
N PHE A 41 -8.26 -9.42 17.63
CA PHE A 41 -7.83 -10.80 17.72
C PHE A 41 -9.04 -11.75 17.66
N ASN A 42 -8.76 -13.05 17.58
CA ASN A 42 -9.80 -14.06 17.65
C ASN A 42 -10.43 -14.15 19.06
N ASP A 43 -11.54 -14.88 19.17
CA ASP A 43 -12.31 -15.02 20.42
C ASP A 43 -11.50 -15.59 21.60
N LYS A 44 -10.39 -16.29 21.34
CA LYS A 44 -9.49 -16.83 22.37
C LYS A 44 -8.49 -15.79 22.91
N ASN A 45 -8.32 -14.68 22.20
CA ASN A 45 -7.30 -13.67 22.48
C ASN A 45 -7.84 -12.23 22.52
N ARG A 46 -9.17 -12.03 22.63
CA ARG A 46 -9.78 -10.68 22.66
C ARG A 46 -9.25 -9.74 23.73
N TRP A 47 -8.67 -10.27 24.80
CA TRP A 47 -8.00 -9.47 25.82
C TRP A 47 -6.78 -8.69 25.28
N GLN A 48 -6.29 -9.03 24.09
CA GLN A 48 -5.23 -8.32 23.36
C GLN A 48 -5.76 -7.26 22.38
N ASP A 49 -7.08 -7.16 22.19
CA ASP A 49 -7.66 -6.16 21.31
C ASP A 49 -7.23 -4.77 21.76
N HIS A 50 -6.73 -3.98 20.83
CA HIS A 50 -6.27 -2.64 21.13
C HIS A 50 -6.34 -1.73 19.91
N THR A 51 -6.25 -0.45 20.19
CA THR A 51 -6.26 0.60 19.18
C THR A 51 -4.91 1.31 19.20
N THR A 52 -4.42 1.68 18.02
CA THR A 52 -3.34 2.66 17.92
C THR A 52 -3.87 3.95 17.35
N SER A 53 -3.42 5.05 17.94
CA SER A 53 -3.70 6.40 17.46
C SER A 53 -2.52 6.95 16.67
N PHE A 54 -2.77 7.94 15.81
CA PHE A 54 -1.70 8.78 15.31
C PHE A 54 -0.91 9.39 16.46
N PHE A 55 0.37 9.67 16.22
CA PHE A 55 1.20 10.38 17.18
C PHE A 55 0.59 11.76 17.48
N ASN A 56 0.82 12.26 18.70
CA ASN A 56 0.28 13.54 19.13
C ASN A 56 1.01 14.71 18.45
N ALA A 57 0.37 15.88 18.46
CA ALA A 57 0.91 17.11 17.88
C ALA A 57 2.30 17.46 18.43
N ALA A 58 2.52 17.34 19.75
CA ALA A 58 3.80 17.69 20.37
C ALA A 58 4.98 16.89 19.79
N SER A 59 4.75 15.64 19.34
CA SER A 59 5.77 14.82 18.68
C SER A 59 5.86 15.04 17.16
N MET A 60 4.77 15.47 16.49
CA MET A 60 4.67 15.47 15.02
C MET A 60 4.63 16.84 14.36
N SER A 61 4.37 17.94 15.07
CA SER A 61 4.13 19.25 14.46
C SER A 61 5.26 19.73 13.52
N SER A 62 6.51 19.37 13.78
CA SER A 62 7.65 19.76 12.94
C SER A 62 7.85 18.88 11.69
N TYR A 63 7.16 17.74 11.61
CA TYR A 63 7.33 16.73 10.55
C TYR A 63 6.07 16.51 9.72
N ASN A 64 4.91 16.90 10.25
CA ASN A 64 3.63 16.71 9.59
C ASN A 64 3.45 17.65 8.41
N LEU A 65 2.96 17.08 7.31
CA LEU A 65 2.74 17.79 6.05
C LEU A 65 1.35 18.41 5.97
N ASN A 66 0.45 18.08 6.91
CA ASN A 66 -0.93 18.54 6.99
C ASN A 66 -1.65 18.41 5.63
N LEU A 67 -1.56 17.22 5.03
CA LEU A 67 -2.00 17.01 3.66
C LEU A 67 -3.53 17.05 3.55
N SER A 68 -4.00 17.72 2.51
CA SER A 68 -5.41 17.68 2.08
C SER A 68 -5.64 16.72 0.92
N ARG A 69 -4.60 16.36 0.17
CA ARG A 69 -4.66 15.47 -1.00
C ARG A 69 -3.44 14.56 -1.07
N LEU A 70 -3.64 13.30 -1.43
CA LEU A 70 -2.60 12.28 -1.46
C LEU A 70 -2.72 11.43 -2.73
N TYR A 71 -1.60 11.25 -3.43
CA TYR A 71 -1.48 10.28 -4.52
C TYR A 71 -0.65 9.11 -4.02
N VAL A 72 -1.14 7.88 -4.17
CA VAL A 72 -0.42 6.68 -3.75
C VAL A 72 -0.16 5.82 -4.98
N LEU A 73 1.11 5.55 -5.24
CA LEU A 73 1.50 4.65 -6.31
C LEU A 73 1.48 3.23 -5.76
N THR A 74 0.65 2.36 -6.34
CA THR A 74 0.42 1.00 -5.88
C THR A 74 0.77 -0.02 -6.95
N GLY A 75 1.11 -1.23 -6.52
CA GLY A 75 1.45 -2.34 -7.40
C GLY A 75 0.93 -3.65 -6.83
N THR A 76 1.07 -4.73 -7.60
CA THR A 76 0.69 -6.10 -7.20
C THR A 76 1.43 -6.61 -5.97
N SER A 77 2.53 -5.96 -5.56
CA SER A 77 3.29 -6.27 -4.35
C SER A 77 2.92 -5.40 -3.14
N THR A 78 2.09 -4.36 -3.31
CA THR A 78 1.67 -3.49 -2.19
C THR A 78 0.77 -4.27 -1.23
N ALA A 79 1.17 -4.40 0.04
CA ALA A 79 0.44 -5.22 1.00
C ALA A 79 0.53 -4.76 2.46
N SER A 80 -0.36 -5.31 3.30
CA SER A 80 -0.20 -5.36 4.75
C SER A 80 -0.12 -3.95 5.35
N SER A 81 0.92 -3.63 6.12
CA SER A 81 1.14 -2.30 6.71
C SER A 81 1.12 -1.16 5.70
N SER A 82 1.45 -1.39 4.42
CA SER A 82 1.29 -0.38 3.37
C SER A 82 -0.18 -0.11 3.07
N GLU A 83 -1.01 -1.16 3.01
CA GLU A 83 -2.46 -1.04 2.86
C GLU A 83 -3.11 -0.48 4.12
N ALA A 84 -2.52 -0.69 5.30
CA ALA A 84 -2.96 -0.05 6.54
C ALA A 84 -2.73 1.47 6.54
N VAL A 85 -1.69 1.97 5.86
CA VAL A 85 -1.52 3.43 5.65
C VAL A 85 -2.65 3.98 4.80
N ILE A 86 -2.95 3.32 3.66
CA ILE A 86 -4.08 3.70 2.79
C ILE A 86 -5.38 3.67 3.61
N ASN A 87 -5.73 2.52 4.19
CA ASN A 87 -6.97 2.33 4.93
C ASN A 87 -7.13 3.27 6.13
N GLY A 88 -6.06 3.48 6.89
CA GLY A 88 -6.06 4.28 8.11
C GLY A 88 -6.13 5.78 7.86
N LEU A 89 -5.75 6.26 6.67
CA LEU A 89 -5.84 7.67 6.27
C LEU A 89 -7.19 8.03 5.64
N ILE A 90 -7.91 7.07 5.06
CA ILE A 90 -9.21 7.30 4.40
C ILE A 90 -10.20 8.09 5.28
N PRO A 91 -10.42 7.78 6.56
CA PRO A 91 -11.39 8.50 7.40
C PRO A 91 -11.07 9.99 7.63
N TYR A 92 -9.82 10.41 7.35
CA TYR A 92 -9.33 11.74 7.68
C TYR A 92 -9.04 12.58 6.44
N ILE A 93 -8.47 11.98 5.40
CA ILE A 93 -8.22 12.64 4.12
C ILE A 93 -9.47 12.61 3.23
N GLY A 94 -10.34 11.60 3.38
CA GLY A 94 -11.43 11.31 2.46
C GLY A 94 -10.95 10.48 1.27
N ARG A 95 -11.77 9.54 0.80
CA ARG A 95 -11.41 8.67 -0.33
C ARG A 95 -11.34 9.45 -1.64
N GLU A 96 -12.12 10.51 -1.75
CA GLU A 96 -12.16 11.45 -2.87
C GLU A 96 -10.91 12.31 -3.01
N ASN A 97 -10.13 12.51 -1.92
CA ASN A 97 -8.87 13.24 -1.94
C ASN A 97 -7.64 12.32 -1.92
N MET A 98 -7.86 11.01 -2.09
CA MET A 98 -6.79 10.03 -2.18
C MET A 98 -6.87 9.32 -3.53
N THR A 99 -5.88 9.51 -4.40
CA THR A 99 -5.86 8.88 -5.72
C THR A 99 -4.85 7.73 -5.74
N LEU A 100 -5.32 6.53 -6.05
CA LEU A 100 -4.47 5.34 -6.22
C LEU A 100 -4.11 5.16 -7.70
N ILE A 101 -2.82 5.09 -8.02
CA ILE A 101 -2.32 4.97 -9.39
C ILE A 101 -1.46 3.72 -9.49
N GLY A 102 -1.67 2.91 -10.52
CA GLY A 102 -0.90 1.69 -10.76
C GLY A 102 -1.80 0.46 -10.77
N GLU A 103 -1.45 -0.55 -9.98
CA GLU A 103 -2.17 -1.82 -9.95
C GLU A 103 -2.85 -2.07 -8.59
N ARG A 104 -3.76 -3.05 -8.59
CA ARG A 104 -4.49 -3.49 -7.40
C ARG A 104 -3.53 -4.06 -6.36
N THR A 105 -3.73 -3.65 -5.10
CA THR A 105 -2.95 -4.16 -3.96
C THR A 105 -3.32 -5.60 -3.60
N ILE A 106 -2.60 -6.23 -2.66
CA ILE A 106 -2.81 -7.65 -2.33
C ILE A 106 -4.11 -7.94 -1.55
N GLY A 107 -4.51 -7.05 -0.66
CA GLY A 107 -5.70 -7.20 0.19
C GLY A 107 -5.46 -7.83 1.56
N LYS A 108 -4.28 -7.63 2.14
CA LYS A 108 -3.89 -8.24 3.41
C LYS A 108 -4.35 -7.40 4.59
N THR A 109 -5.56 -7.67 5.07
CA THR A 109 -6.21 -6.99 6.21
C THR A 109 -5.79 -7.56 7.59
N VAL A 110 -4.70 -8.31 7.66
CA VAL A 110 -4.31 -9.11 8.82
C VAL A 110 -2.87 -8.87 9.26
N GLY A 111 -2.63 -9.01 10.56
CA GLY A 111 -1.31 -8.88 11.17
C GLY A 111 -0.76 -10.22 11.68
N SER A 112 0.57 -10.33 11.72
CA SER A 112 1.28 -11.44 12.33
C SER A 112 2.05 -11.00 13.56
N ASN A 113 2.22 -11.92 14.51
CA ASN A 113 3.12 -11.77 15.65
C ASN A 113 4.27 -12.75 15.50
N THR A 114 5.45 -12.42 16.02
CA THR A 114 6.60 -13.32 16.00
C THR A 114 6.57 -14.24 17.21
N PHE A 115 6.76 -15.54 17.00
CA PHE A 115 6.93 -16.54 18.05
C PHE A 115 8.26 -17.28 17.87
N GLY A 116 8.96 -17.48 18.99
CA GLY A 116 10.29 -18.08 19.04
C GLY A 116 11.40 -17.04 19.18
N GLU A 117 12.56 -17.52 19.63
CA GLU A 117 13.82 -16.78 19.61
C GLU A 117 14.75 -17.46 18.62
N ASN A 118 15.47 -16.67 17.81
CA ASN A 118 16.36 -17.20 16.75
C ASN A 118 17.50 -18.09 17.29
N ASN A 119 17.72 -18.08 18.60
CA ASN A 119 18.75 -18.87 19.27
C ASN A 119 18.36 -20.34 19.47
N ASP A 120 17.05 -20.66 19.49
CA ASP A 120 16.58 -22.02 19.81
C ASP A 120 16.42 -22.87 18.54
N TYR A 121 15.91 -22.25 17.50
CA TYR A 121 15.64 -22.86 16.20
C TYR A 121 15.96 -21.80 15.15
N GLY A 122 16.73 -22.14 14.11
CA GLY A 122 17.15 -21.19 13.06
C GLY A 122 16.02 -20.64 12.18
N TRP A 123 14.80 -20.58 12.70
CA TRP A 123 13.58 -20.09 12.09
C TRP A 123 12.70 -19.41 13.15
N LEU A 124 11.90 -18.44 12.70
CA LEU A 124 10.89 -17.77 13.50
C LEU A 124 9.51 -18.05 12.93
N LEU A 125 8.51 -18.22 13.79
CA LEU A 125 7.13 -18.41 13.36
C LEU A 125 6.39 -17.07 13.36
N HIS A 126 5.74 -16.74 12.24
CA HIS A 126 4.94 -15.51 12.09
C HIS A 126 3.49 -15.84 11.70
N PRO A 127 2.66 -16.41 12.59
CA PRO A 127 1.30 -16.73 12.27
C PRO A 127 0.44 -15.46 12.21
N ILE A 128 -0.60 -15.49 11.38
CA ILE A 128 -1.65 -14.48 11.41
C ILE A 128 -2.43 -14.61 12.71
N THR A 129 -2.51 -13.51 13.48
CA THR A 129 -3.10 -13.51 14.83
C THR A 129 -4.21 -12.48 15.00
N LEU A 130 -4.29 -11.48 14.12
CA LEU A 130 -5.22 -10.37 14.25
C LEU A 130 -5.74 -9.88 12.88
N ARG A 131 -6.87 -9.18 12.91
CA ARG A 131 -7.38 -8.34 11.81
C ARG A 131 -7.13 -6.86 12.13
N ILE A 132 -6.97 -6.06 11.10
CA ILE A 132 -6.70 -4.62 11.19
C ILE A 132 -7.84 -3.88 10.50
N SER A 133 -8.47 -2.94 11.22
CA SER A 133 -9.47 -2.01 10.66
C SER A 133 -9.12 -0.55 10.97
N ASN A 134 -9.73 0.39 10.25
CA ASN A 134 -9.46 1.83 10.42
C ASN A 134 -10.32 2.49 11.52
N ALA A 135 -10.34 3.82 11.53
CA ALA A 135 -11.12 4.64 12.45
C ALA A 135 -12.63 4.30 12.45
N ASP A 136 -13.16 3.91 11.30
CA ASP A 136 -14.57 3.60 11.04
C ASP A 136 -14.86 2.09 11.09
N GLU A 137 -13.92 1.31 11.63
CA GLU A 137 -14.00 -0.15 11.73
C GLU A 137 -14.06 -0.87 10.37
N GLN A 138 -13.63 -0.20 9.30
CA GLN A 138 -13.59 -0.76 7.95
C GLN A 138 -12.28 -1.53 7.69
N SER A 139 -12.43 -2.69 7.06
CA SER A 139 -11.35 -3.56 6.58
C SER A 139 -11.78 -4.36 5.35
N ASP A 140 -12.62 -3.77 4.50
CA ASP A 140 -13.34 -4.40 3.39
C ASP A 140 -12.52 -4.46 2.09
N TYR A 141 -11.19 -4.31 2.19
CA TYR A 141 -10.24 -4.43 1.09
C TYR A 141 -9.57 -5.82 1.02
N THR A 142 -10.28 -6.90 1.37
CA THR A 142 -9.72 -8.27 1.34
C THR A 142 -9.31 -8.77 -0.05
N LYS A 143 -9.75 -8.08 -1.11
CA LYS A 143 -9.34 -8.30 -2.50
C LYS A 143 -8.28 -7.31 -2.98
N GLY A 144 -7.79 -6.44 -2.11
CA GLY A 144 -6.95 -5.30 -2.44
C GLY A 144 -7.75 -4.04 -2.73
N PHE A 145 -7.08 -2.91 -2.62
CA PHE A 145 -7.56 -1.63 -3.12
C PHE A 145 -7.40 -1.62 -4.64
N ALA A 146 -8.51 -1.38 -5.36
CA ALA A 146 -8.45 -1.12 -6.79
C ALA A 146 -7.83 0.27 -7.04
N PRO A 147 -6.98 0.42 -8.08
CA PRO A 147 -6.47 1.73 -8.46
C PRO A 147 -7.61 2.60 -9.02
N ASP A 148 -7.52 3.92 -8.80
CA ASP A 148 -8.37 4.90 -9.48
C ASP A 148 -7.92 5.08 -10.93
N ILE A 149 -6.61 5.02 -11.15
CA ILE A 149 -5.99 5.04 -12.48
C ILE A 149 -5.15 3.78 -12.64
N GLU A 150 -5.70 2.82 -13.38
CA GLU A 150 -5.01 1.56 -13.66
C GLU A 150 -3.86 1.76 -14.64
N MET A 151 -2.66 1.37 -14.23
CA MET A 151 -1.43 1.42 -15.02
C MET A 151 -0.53 0.25 -14.66
N GLU A 152 -0.11 -0.53 -15.66
CA GLU A 152 0.82 -1.64 -15.48
C GLU A 152 2.23 -1.19 -15.88
N GLU A 153 3.18 -1.21 -14.94
CA GLU A 153 4.56 -0.76 -15.19
C GLU A 153 5.40 -1.83 -15.91
N LEU A 154 5.15 -3.10 -15.62
CA LEU A 154 6.02 -4.22 -15.99
C LEU A 154 5.53 -4.94 -17.26
N ILE A 155 5.22 -4.18 -18.31
CA ILE A 155 4.86 -4.72 -19.63
C ILE A 155 6.08 -4.84 -20.56
N PRO A 156 6.16 -5.86 -21.43
CA PRO A 156 7.27 -5.99 -22.39
C PRO A 156 7.40 -4.77 -23.30
N GLY A 157 8.63 -4.24 -23.41
CA GLY A 157 8.95 -3.11 -24.27
C GLY A 157 8.73 -1.73 -23.62
N GLN A 158 8.20 -1.67 -22.40
CA GLN A 158 8.13 -0.43 -21.64
C GLN A 158 9.51 0.01 -21.15
N ILE A 159 9.82 1.29 -21.34
CA ILE A 159 11.02 1.92 -20.80
C ILE A 159 10.77 2.23 -19.32
N LEU A 160 11.60 1.68 -18.43
CA LEU A 160 11.59 2.00 -17.01
C LEU A 160 12.56 3.15 -16.74
N HIS A 161 12.03 4.24 -16.19
CA HIS A 161 12.83 5.36 -15.73
C HIS A 161 13.19 5.20 -14.24
N PRO A 162 14.27 5.83 -13.75
CA PRO A 162 14.58 5.84 -12.33
C PRO A 162 13.45 6.46 -11.49
N PHE A 163 13.26 5.99 -10.25
CA PHE A 163 12.30 6.62 -9.34
C PHE A 163 12.62 8.10 -9.11
N GLY A 164 11.58 8.93 -9.15
CA GLY A 164 11.71 10.38 -9.04
C GLY A 164 11.98 11.09 -10.37
N ASP A 165 12.24 10.37 -11.47
CA ASP A 165 12.25 10.95 -12.81
C ASP A 165 10.81 11.37 -13.18
N PRO A 166 10.54 12.64 -13.55
CA PRO A 166 9.22 13.08 -13.99
C PRO A 166 8.67 12.34 -15.22
N GLN A 167 9.50 11.58 -15.94
CA GLN A 167 9.09 10.71 -17.06
C GLN A 167 8.78 9.26 -16.62
N GLU A 168 9.01 8.90 -15.36
CA GLU A 168 8.61 7.59 -14.83
C GLU A 168 7.09 7.42 -14.91
N LEU A 169 6.64 6.24 -15.36
CA LEU A 169 5.24 6.00 -15.78
C LEU A 169 4.22 6.45 -14.73
N LEU A 170 4.32 5.95 -13.50
CA LEU A 170 3.31 6.20 -12.46
C LEU A 170 3.46 7.62 -11.87
N LEU A 171 4.70 8.07 -11.64
CA LEU A 171 4.96 9.42 -11.14
C LEU A 171 4.51 10.50 -12.14
N SER A 172 4.80 10.32 -13.42
CA SER A 172 4.37 11.25 -14.48
C SER A 172 2.86 11.37 -14.53
N CYS A 173 2.12 10.27 -14.35
CA CYS A 173 0.66 10.29 -14.23
C CYS A 173 0.20 11.08 -13.00
N ALA A 174 0.82 10.86 -11.83
CA ALA A 174 0.49 11.65 -10.63
C ALA A 174 0.74 13.15 -10.83
N LEU A 175 1.85 13.52 -11.48
CA LEU A 175 2.19 14.92 -11.77
C LEU A 175 1.19 15.56 -12.76
N GLN A 176 0.70 14.80 -13.75
CA GLN A 176 -0.35 15.26 -14.66
C GLN A 176 -1.67 15.53 -13.92
N GLU A 177 -2.08 14.63 -13.03
CA GLU A 177 -3.28 14.81 -12.19
C GLU A 177 -3.14 16.01 -11.25
N ILE A 178 -1.96 16.20 -10.63
CA ILE A 178 -1.67 17.34 -9.76
C ILE A 178 -1.80 18.66 -10.51
N THR A 179 -1.26 18.73 -11.73
CA THR A 179 -1.19 19.96 -12.53
C THR A 179 -2.43 20.23 -13.38
N GLY A 180 -3.37 19.28 -13.46
CA GLY A 180 -4.54 19.36 -14.34
C GLY A 180 -4.18 19.28 -15.83
N GLN A 181 -2.97 18.82 -16.16
CA GLN A 181 -2.54 18.59 -17.53
C GLN A 181 -2.97 17.18 -17.96
N THR A 182 -4.27 16.99 -18.16
CA THR A 182 -4.77 15.76 -18.80
C THR A 182 -4.40 15.85 -20.28
N ALA A 183 -3.23 15.33 -20.65
CA ALA A 183 -2.90 15.15 -22.06
C ALA A 183 -4.02 14.31 -22.69
N LEU A 184 -4.65 14.83 -23.75
CA LEU A 184 -5.68 14.18 -24.54
C LEU A 184 -5.28 12.72 -24.79
N ARG A 185 -5.95 11.77 -24.12
CA ARG A 185 -5.83 10.33 -24.40
C ARG A 185 -6.38 10.06 -25.81
N SER A 186 -5.57 10.33 -26.81
CA SER A 186 -5.70 9.71 -28.13
C SER A 186 -4.91 8.42 -28.04
N ALA A 187 -5.61 7.34 -27.70
CA ALA A 187 -5.06 6.00 -27.83
C ALA A 187 -4.86 5.74 -29.33
N GLU A 188 -3.65 5.93 -29.85
CA GLU A 188 -3.23 5.12 -30.99
C GLU A 188 -3.04 3.71 -30.44
N SER A 189 -3.96 2.82 -30.81
CA SER A 189 -3.87 1.40 -30.54
C SER A 189 -2.57 0.87 -31.15
N ALA A 190 -1.56 0.62 -30.32
CA ALA A 190 -0.43 -0.20 -30.72
C ALA A 190 -0.97 -1.60 -31.09
N PRO A 191 -0.54 -2.20 -32.22
CA PRO A 191 -1.01 -3.52 -32.62
C PRO A 191 -0.58 -4.55 -31.58
N ALA A 192 -1.46 -5.52 -31.32
CA ALA A 192 -1.23 -6.61 -30.37
C ALA A 192 0.09 -7.33 -30.67
N PRO A 193 0.94 -7.61 -29.65
CA PRO A 193 2.14 -8.40 -29.85
C PRO A 193 1.77 -9.82 -30.30
N SER A 194 2.52 -10.35 -31.26
CA SER A 194 2.34 -11.71 -31.77
C SER A 194 2.57 -12.73 -30.65
N LEU A 195 1.67 -13.70 -30.56
CA LEU A 195 1.74 -14.81 -29.61
C LEU A 195 3.08 -15.54 -29.77
N LEU A 196 3.93 -15.48 -28.75
CA LEU A 196 5.09 -16.36 -28.64
C LEU A 196 4.60 -17.82 -28.52
N PRO A 197 5.29 -18.79 -29.17
CA PRO A 197 4.93 -20.18 -29.02
C PRO A 197 5.10 -20.63 -27.57
N PRO A 198 4.29 -21.61 -27.09
CA PRO A 198 4.31 -22.03 -25.71
C PRO A 198 5.69 -22.57 -25.31
N LEU A 199 6.17 -22.12 -24.15
CA LEU A 199 7.39 -22.60 -23.51
C LEU A 199 7.28 -24.11 -23.25
N ARG A 200 8.23 -24.87 -23.79
CA ARG A 200 8.36 -26.31 -23.59
C ARG A 200 8.85 -26.54 -22.15
N LEU A 201 7.99 -27.13 -21.32
CA LEU A 201 8.31 -27.50 -19.94
C LEU A 201 9.46 -28.53 -19.94
N VAL A 202 10.66 -28.13 -19.53
CA VAL A 202 11.77 -29.03 -19.26
C VAL A 202 11.64 -29.47 -17.79
N GLY A 203 11.53 -30.78 -17.58
CA GLY A 203 10.95 -31.41 -16.39
C GLY A 203 11.52 -31.02 -15.03
N LEU A 204 10.61 -30.96 -14.05
CA LEU A 204 10.91 -30.94 -12.62
C LEU A 204 11.20 -32.38 -12.17
N SER A 205 12.40 -32.61 -11.66
CA SER A 205 12.85 -33.89 -11.11
C SER A 205 12.30 -34.10 -9.70
N ILE A 206 11.03 -34.43 -9.54
CA ILE A 206 10.51 -35.16 -8.37
C ILE A 206 9.39 -36.10 -8.82
N GLU A 207 9.78 -37.16 -9.53
CA GLU A 207 9.04 -38.42 -9.56
C GLU A 207 10.06 -39.55 -9.48
N ASN A 208 10.28 -40.08 -8.27
CA ASN A 208 10.57 -41.49 -8.05
C ASN A 208 10.56 -41.78 -6.54
N LYS A 209 9.54 -42.56 -6.16
CA LYS A 209 9.41 -43.50 -5.03
C LYS A 209 10.21 -43.26 -3.74
#